data_AF-A0A1B6ER01-F1
#
_entry.id   AF-A0A1B6ER01-F1
#
_cell.length_a   1.000
_cell.length_b   1.000
_cell.length_c   1.000
_cell.angle_alpha   90.00
_cell.angle_beta   90.00
_cell.angle_gamma   90.00
#
_symmetry.space_group_name_H-M   'P 1'
#
loop_
_entity.id
_entity.type
_entity.pdbx_description
1 polymer ?
#
loop_
_entity_poly.entity_id
_entity_poly.type
_entity_poly.pdbx_seq_one_letter_code
_entity_poly.pdbx_strand_id
1 'polypeptide(L)'
;YIRECAKLKGTKFMCREGGCGICIVSLQFTHPVTGQERVVSVNSCMFPVLACHGLRVTTVEGIGSRKTGYNEIQSRLAHFYGTQCGYCSPGWVMGMYSLLESN
;
A
#
# COMPACT_ATOMS: atom_id res chain seq x y z
N TYR A 1 4.61 -11.39 7.02
CA TYR A 1 5.56 -11.52 5.89
C TYR A 1 6.24 -10.20 5.53
N ILE A 2 5.51 -9.18 5.07
CA ILE A 2 6.07 -7.88 4.60
C ILE A 2 7.15 -7.33 5.56
N ARG A 3 6.81 -7.21 6.85
CA ARG A 3 7.68 -6.60 7.86
C ARG A 3 8.84 -7.49 8.35
N GLU A 4 8.55 -8.78 8.56
CA GLU A 4 9.48 -9.70 9.22
C GLU A 4 10.32 -10.53 8.25
N CYS A 5 9.80 -10.87 7.09
CA CYS A 5 10.48 -11.68 6.08
C CYS A 5 11.09 -10.79 5.00
N ALA A 6 10.26 -9.96 4.34
CA ALA A 6 10.72 -9.03 3.30
C ALA A 6 11.41 -7.77 3.86
N LYS A 7 11.38 -7.58 5.19
CA LYS A 7 12.01 -6.45 5.91
C LYS A 7 11.55 -5.05 5.46
N LEU A 8 10.35 -4.95 4.86
CA LEU A 8 9.70 -3.70 4.49
C LEU A 8 8.81 -3.23 5.65
N LYS A 9 9.28 -2.23 6.41
CA LYS A 9 8.66 -1.82 7.69
C LYS A 9 7.74 -0.61 7.56
N GLY A 10 7.58 -0.06 6.35
CA GLY A 10 6.72 1.07 6.02
C GLY A 10 5.26 0.76 6.26
N THR A 11 4.75 -0.38 5.76
CA THR A 11 3.42 -0.88 6.11
C THR A 11 3.33 -1.18 7.62
N LYS A 12 2.34 -0.57 8.28
CA LYS A 12 2.15 -0.68 9.74
C LYS A 12 1.05 -1.68 10.09
N PHE A 13 0.94 -2.02 11.37
CA PHE A 13 -0.17 -2.80 11.92
C PHE A 13 -0.65 -2.17 13.23
N MET A 14 -1.96 -2.30 13.49
CA MET A 14 -2.60 -1.84 14.74
C MET A 14 -3.79 -2.75 15.05
N CYS A 15 -4.96 -2.52 14.43
CA CYS A 15 -6.19 -3.24 14.77
C CYS A 15 -6.19 -4.74 14.40
N ARG A 16 -5.51 -5.12 13.30
CA ARG A 16 -5.47 -6.48 12.75
C ARG A 16 -6.82 -7.08 12.33
N GLU A 17 -7.85 -6.27 12.20
CA GLU A 17 -9.21 -6.68 11.80
C GLU A 17 -9.71 -5.94 10.54
N GLY A 18 -8.84 -5.16 9.89
CA GLY A 18 -9.15 -4.44 8.66
C GLY A 18 -9.84 -3.08 8.84
N GLY A 19 -10.17 -2.66 10.07
CA GLY A 19 -10.88 -1.40 10.33
C GLY A 19 -10.03 -0.13 10.19
N CYS A 20 -8.75 -0.16 10.54
CA CYS A 20 -7.94 1.06 10.64
C CYS A 20 -7.23 1.50 9.34
N GLY A 21 -7.12 0.63 8.32
CA GLY A 21 -6.47 0.95 7.04
C GLY A 21 -4.95 1.21 7.05
N ILE A 22 -4.27 1.20 8.20
CA ILE A 22 -2.83 1.55 8.24
C ILE A 22 -1.91 0.48 7.61
N CYS A 23 -2.46 -0.70 7.36
CA CYS A 23 -1.81 -1.83 6.70
C CYS A 23 -2.15 -1.93 5.20
N ILE A 24 -2.68 -0.87 4.59
CA ILE A 24 -3.04 -0.91 3.18
C ILE A 24 -1.81 -1.13 2.30
N VAL A 25 -1.94 -2.03 1.34
CA VAL A 25 -1.02 -2.26 0.21
C VAL A 25 -1.84 -2.30 -1.08
N SER A 26 -1.17 -2.07 -2.20
CA SER A 26 -1.80 -2.16 -3.52
C SER A 26 -1.53 -3.54 -4.13
N LEU A 27 -2.57 -4.17 -4.66
CA LEU A 27 -2.48 -5.40 -5.43
C LEU A 27 -2.82 -5.09 -6.88
N GLN A 28 -1.97 -5.55 -7.79
CA GLN A 28 -2.23 -5.51 -9.21
C GLN A 28 -2.26 -6.92 -9.80
N PHE A 29 -3.23 -7.15 -10.68
CA PHE A 29 -3.44 -8.42 -11.35
C PHE A 29 -4.26 -8.26 -12.63
N THR A 30 -4.09 -9.19 -13.56
CA THR A 30 -4.94 -9.31 -14.74
C THR A 30 -6.25 -10.01 -14.36
N HIS A 31 -7.39 -9.37 -14.61
CA HIS A 31 -8.70 -9.94 -14.30
C HIS A 31 -8.94 -11.20 -15.17
N PRO A 32 -9.26 -12.36 -14.56
CA PRO A 32 -9.19 -13.65 -15.25
C PRO A 32 -10.23 -13.83 -16.36
N VAL A 33 -11.31 -13.05 -16.33
CA VAL A 33 -12.39 -13.13 -17.32
C VAL A 33 -12.24 -12.06 -18.41
N THR A 34 -11.84 -10.84 -18.04
CA THR A 34 -11.83 -9.70 -18.97
C THR A 34 -10.45 -9.42 -19.55
N GLY A 35 -9.38 -10.01 -19.01
CA GLY A 35 -8.01 -9.75 -19.42
C GLY A 35 -7.49 -8.35 -19.08
N GLN A 36 -8.28 -7.53 -18.37
CA GLN A 36 -7.89 -6.17 -18.01
C GLN A 36 -7.02 -6.17 -16.77
N GLU A 37 -5.96 -5.36 -16.78
CA GLU A 37 -5.21 -5.04 -15.58
C GLU A 37 -6.11 -4.33 -14.56
N ARG A 38 -6.07 -4.78 -13.31
CA ARG A 38 -6.79 -4.18 -12.19
C ARG A 38 -5.85 -3.88 -11.07
N VAL A 39 -6.07 -2.74 -10.42
CA VAL A 39 -5.39 -2.34 -9.19
C VAL A 39 -6.43 -2.20 -8.09
N VAL A 40 -6.18 -2.85 -6.95
CA VAL A 40 -7.07 -2.80 -5.78
C VAL A 40 -6.27 -2.56 -4.51
N SER A 41 -6.81 -1.75 -3.60
CA SER A 41 -6.26 -1.61 -2.25
C SER A 41 -6.75 -2.74 -1.35
N VAL A 42 -5.86 -3.36 -0.56
CA VAL A 42 -6.24 -4.36 0.43
C VAL A 42 -5.60 -4.11 1.78
N ASN A 43 -6.29 -4.52 2.85
CA ASN A 43 -5.71 -4.58 4.18
C ASN A 43 -4.76 -5.79 4.30
N SER A 44 -3.45 -5.56 4.37
CA SER A 44 -2.47 -6.65 4.41
C SER A 44 -2.57 -7.52 5.67
N CYS A 45 -3.25 -7.08 6.73
CA CYS A 45 -3.49 -7.93 7.91
C CYS A 45 -4.55 -9.01 7.68
N MET A 46 -5.42 -8.84 6.68
CA MET A 46 -6.50 -9.77 6.34
C MET A 46 -6.21 -10.57 5.06
N PHE A 47 -5.18 -10.21 4.30
CA PHE A 47 -4.89 -10.84 3.00
C PHE A 47 -3.83 -11.95 3.16
N PRO A 48 -4.17 -13.23 2.91
CA PRO A 48 -3.23 -14.33 3.06
C PRO A 48 -2.10 -14.26 2.03
N VAL A 49 -0.86 -14.54 2.46
CA VAL A 49 0.32 -14.53 1.57
C VAL A 49 0.19 -15.55 0.44
N LEU A 50 -0.44 -16.69 0.70
CA LEU A 50 -0.66 -17.73 -0.31
C LEU A 50 -1.60 -17.26 -1.44
N ALA A 51 -2.48 -16.30 -1.17
CA ALA A 51 -3.34 -15.70 -2.18
C ALA A 51 -2.60 -14.68 -3.07
N CYS A 52 -1.34 -14.35 -2.77
CA CYS A 52 -0.54 -13.41 -3.56
C CYS A 52 0.12 -14.05 -4.80
N HIS A 53 -0.10 -15.34 -5.06
CA HIS A 53 0.49 -15.98 -6.23
C HIS A 53 0.03 -15.30 -7.53
N GLY A 54 0.98 -14.89 -8.36
CA GLY A 54 0.70 -14.18 -9.61
C GLY A 54 0.26 -12.71 -9.44
N LEU A 55 0.19 -12.18 -8.21
CA LEU A 55 -0.17 -10.79 -7.94
C LEU A 55 1.09 -9.94 -7.76
N ARG A 56 1.05 -8.70 -8.28
CA ARG A 56 2.05 -7.68 -7.96
C ARG A 56 1.62 -6.92 -6.70
N VAL A 57 2.39 -7.07 -5.62
CA VAL A 57 2.15 -6.37 -4.35
C VAL A 57 3.06 -5.15 -4.25
N THR A 58 2.47 -3.96 -4.11
CA THR A 58 3.22 -2.70 -3.93
C THR A 58 2.97 -2.14 -2.53
N THR A 59 4.05 -1.83 -1.80
CA THR A 59 4.02 -1.17 -0.49
C THR A 59 4.44 0.30 -0.60
N VAL A 60 4.37 1.05 0.51
CA VAL A 60 4.76 2.47 0.55
C VAL A 60 6.20 2.71 0.11
N GLU A 61 7.10 1.76 0.38
CA GLU A 61 8.50 1.83 -0.07
C GLU A 61 8.64 1.63 -1.58
N GLY A 62 7.71 0.90 -2.21
CA GLY A 62 7.75 0.57 -3.63
C GLY A 62 7.42 1.75 -4.54
N ILE A 63 6.67 2.74 -4.06
CA ILE A 63 6.29 3.91 -4.87
C ILE A 63 7.29 5.07 -4.74
N GLY A 64 8.14 5.08 -3.72
CA GLY A 64 9.08 6.17 -3.49
C GLY A 64 9.75 6.12 -2.13
N SER A 65 10.94 6.72 -2.04
CA SER A 65 11.77 6.74 -0.84
C SER A 65 12.75 7.91 -0.83
N ARG A 66 13.40 8.17 0.30
CA ARG A 66 14.48 9.17 0.39
C ARG A 66 15.64 8.88 -0.57
N LYS A 67 15.87 7.61 -0.95
CA LYS A 67 16.97 7.21 -1.83
C LYS A 67 16.65 7.37 -3.32
N THR A 68 15.38 7.22 -3.67
CA THR A 68 14.91 7.14 -5.07
C THR A 68 14.04 8.33 -5.48
N GLY A 69 13.76 9.24 -4.55
CA GLY A 69 12.74 10.27 -4.72
C GLY A 69 11.39 9.80 -4.18
N TYR A 70 10.64 10.74 -3.58
CA TYR A 70 9.30 10.48 -3.09
C TYR A 70 8.29 10.62 -4.23
N ASN A 71 7.27 9.75 -4.21
CA ASN A 71 6.11 9.90 -5.07
C ASN A 71 5.38 11.22 -4.75
N GLU A 72 4.63 11.74 -5.71
CA GLU A 72 3.84 12.96 -5.55
C GLU A 72 2.86 12.87 -4.38
N ILE A 73 2.21 11.73 -4.16
CA ILE A 73 1.29 11.51 -3.03
C ILE A 73 2.01 11.63 -1.70
N GLN A 74 3.20 11.01 -1.57
CA GLN A 74 4.03 11.10 -0.38
C GLN A 74 4.43 12.54 -0.10
N SER A 75 4.87 13.26 -1.14
CA SER A 75 5.33 14.64 -1.06
C SER A 75 4.20 15.60 -0.70
N ARG A 76 3.03 15.47 -1.35
CA ARG A 76 1.85 16.31 -1.10
C ARG A 76 1.29 16.08 0.30
N LEU A 77 1.16 14.83 0.76
CA LEU A 77 0.66 14.56 2.11
C LEU A 77 1.54 15.22 3.18
N ALA A 78 2.86 15.17 3.02
CA ALA A 78 3.80 15.83 3.92
C ALA A 78 3.75 17.36 3.80
N HIS A 79 3.72 17.89 2.57
CA HIS A 79 3.74 19.33 2.30
C HIS A 79 2.50 20.05 2.82
N PHE A 80 1.32 19.43 2.71
CA PHE A 80 0.05 19.99 3.17
C PHE A 80 -0.28 19.62 4.62
N TYR A 81 0.74 19.35 5.45
CA TYR A 81 0.58 19.06 6.88
C TYR A 81 -0.35 17.88 7.20
N GLY A 82 -0.52 16.96 6.25
CA GLY A 82 -1.37 15.77 6.39
C GLY A 82 -0.76 14.67 7.25
N THR A 83 0.29 14.97 8.02
CA THR A 83 1.00 14.01 8.88
C THR A 83 1.40 14.68 10.18
N GLN A 84 1.07 14.03 11.31
CA GLN A 84 1.54 14.40 12.64
C GLN A 84 2.46 13.30 13.20
N CYS A 85 1.92 12.29 13.90
CA CYS A 85 2.72 11.18 14.43
C CYS A 85 3.29 10.26 13.33
N GLY A 86 2.74 10.32 12.11
CA GLY A 86 3.23 9.57 10.94
C GLY A 86 2.86 8.10 10.89
N TYR A 87 2.22 7.54 11.92
CA TYR A 87 1.97 6.10 11.98
C TYR A 87 0.94 5.64 10.92
N CYS A 88 -0.10 6.44 10.67
CA CYS A 88 -1.14 6.12 9.68
C CYS A 88 -0.78 6.58 8.25
N SER A 89 0.22 7.46 8.09
CA SER A 89 0.55 8.06 6.79
C SER A 89 0.83 7.04 5.68
N PRO A 90 1.55 5.92 5.91
CA PRO A 90 1.72 4.89 4.90
C PRO A 90 0.40 4.31 4.37
N GLY A 91 -0.59 4.10 5.24
CA GLY A 91 -1.91 3.60 4.85
C GLY A 91 -2.67 4.60 3.98
N TRP A 92 -2.67 5.89 4.38
CA TRP A 92 -3.25 6.97 3.57
C TRP A 92 -2.60 7.09 2.20
N VAL A 93 -1.27 7.07 2.15
CA VAL A 93 -0.51 7.12 0.90
C VAL A 93 -0.89 5.96 -0.01
N MET A 94 -0.91 4.73 0.49
CA MET A 94 -1.22 3.56 -0.35
C MET A 94 -2.70 3.49 -0.74
N GLY A 95 -3.61 4.01 0.09
CA GLY A 95 -5.02 4.16 -0.26
C GLY A 95 -5.22 5.13 -1.42
N MET A 96 -4.64 6.32 -1.34
CA MET A 96 -4.67 7.31 -2.43
C MET A 96 -3.97 6.79 -3.70
N TYR A 97 -2.83 6.12 -3.55
CA TYR A 97 -2.11 5.52 -4.67
C TYR A 97 -2.97 4.49 -5.40
N SER A 98 -3.58 3.55 -4.68
CA SER A 98 -4.41 2.53 -5.30
C SER A 98 -5.63 3.13 -6.00
N LEU A 99 -6.23 4.20 -5.45
CA LEU A 99 -7.33 4.92 -6.09
C LEU A 99 -6.89 5.56 -7.42
N LEU A 100 -5.74 6.23 -7.45
CA LEU A 100 -5.22 6.86 -8.66
C LEU A 100 -4.87 5.85 -9.75
N GLU A 101 -4.28 4.71 -9.39
CA GLU A 101 -3.92 3.65 -10.34
C GLU A 101 -5.13 2.84 -10.82
N SER A 102 -6.28 2.95 -10.13
CA SER A 102 -7.52 2.26 -10.51
C SER A 102 -8.43 3.07 -11.44
N ASN A 103 -8.13 4.36 -11.63
CA ASN A 103 -8.86 5.28 -12.52
C ASN A 103 -8.14 5.46 -13.84
#